data_AF-A0A1Q5DBC9-F1
#
_entry.id   AF-A0A1Q5DBC9-F1
#
_cell.length_a   1.000
_cell.length_b   1.000
_cell.length_c   1.000
_cell.angle_alpha   90.00
_cell.angle_beta   90.00
_cell.angle_gamma   90.00
#
_symmetry.space_group_name_H-M   'P 1'
#
loop_
_entity.id
_entity.type
_entity.pdbx_description
1 polymer ?
#
loop_
_entity_poly.entity_id
_entity_poly.type
_entity_poly.pdbx_seq_one_letter_code
_entity_poly.pdbx_strand_id
1 'polypeptide(L)'
;MSLHYEVVFTCFLRADTPAPVLDALRWHLGLTEEPPPGHGEEEHAYPLLTPDPHSRLPGGDFASLRLQDEGWGLYSRNYWMDDELGELVTVLDLLAPHVAGPCLGGHFREEYDIEPTHFTFRDGAYGPLKP
;
A
#
# COMPACT_ATOMS: atom_id res chain seq x y z
N MET A 1 -9.19 -9.17 21.59
CA MET A 1 -8.41 -7.92 21.53
C MET A 1 -7.96 -7.80 20.10
N SER A 2 -8.27 -6.70 19.43
CA SER A 2 -7.77 -6.43 18.08
C SER A 2 -6.34 -5.94 18.17
N LEU A 3 -5.49 -6.40 17.26
CA LEU A 3 -4.12 -5.90 17.11
C LEU A 3 -4.15 -4.69 16.17
N HIS A 4 -3.20 -3.78 16.36
CA HIS A 4 -3.10 -2.59 15.53
C HIS A 4 -1.71 -2.50 14.93
N TYR A 5 -1.65 -2.08 13.69
CA TYR A 5 -0.46 -2.08 12.88
C TYR A 5 -0.21 -0.71 12.27
N GLU A 6 1.03 -0.26 12.34
CA GLU A 6 1.55 0.71 11.39
C GLU A 6 1.93 -0.06 10.12
N VAL A 7 1.34 0.30 8.98
CA VAL A 7 1.65 -0.31 7.68
C VAL A 7 2.17 0.76 6.73
N VAL A 8 3.35 0.53 6.16
CA VAL A 8 4.04 1.47 5.30
C VAL A 8 4.32 0.81 3.96
N PHE A 9 3.93 1.46 2.87
CA PHE A 9 4.35 1.12 1.51
C PHE A 9 5.26 2.22 0.97
N THR A 10 6.37 1.83 0.36
CA THR A 10 7.30 2.75 -0.28
C THR A 10 7.98 2.07 -1.47
N CYS A 11 7.72 2.55 -2.67
CA CYS A 11 8.36 2.04 -3.88
C CYS A 11 8.23 3.02 -5.03
N PHE A 12 9.01 2.76 -6.09
CA PHE A 12 8.78 3.36 -7.39
C PHE A 12 8.13 2.34 -8.31
N LEU A 13 7.03 2.73 -8.96
CA LEU A 13 6.48 2.01 -10.09
C LEU A 13 7.12 2.53 -11.39
N ARG A 14 7.13 1.70 -12.42
CA ARG A 14 7.65 2.09 -13.73
C ARG A 14 6.91 3.32 -14.27
N ALA A 15 7.62 4.19 -15.00
CA ALA A 15 7.02 5.37 -15.62
C ALA A 15 5.88 5.02 -16.60
N ASP A 16 5.94 3.82 -17.20
CA ASP A 16 4.95 3.27 -18.12
C ASP A 16 3.85 2.43 -17.44
N THR A 17 3.71 2.49 -16.11
CA THR A 17 2.64 1.77 -15.39
C THR A 17 1.27 2.07 -16.02
N PRO A 18 0.48 1.03 -16.35
CA PRO A 18 -0.79 1.22 -17.04
C PRO A 18 -1.75 2.14 -16.30
N ALA A 19 -2.48 2.98 -17.04
CA ALA A 19 -3.45 3.90 -16.47
C ALA A 19 -4.48 3.24 -15.53
N PRO A 20 -5.06 2.06 -15.85
CA PRO A 20 -6.00 1.39 -14.94
C PRO A 20 -5.39 1.04 -13.58
N VAL A 21 -4.10 0.70 -13.54
CA VAL A 21 -3.38 0.41 -12.29
C VAL A 21 -3.17 1.69 -11.49
N LEU A 22 -2.80 2.79 -12.16
CA LEU A 22 -2.65 4.08 -11.50
C LEU A 22 -3.99 4.59 -10.96
N ASP A 23 -5.10 4.33 -11.65
CA ASP A 23 -6.44 4.71 -11.20
C ASP A 23 -6.89 3.88 -9.99
N ALA A 24 -6.63 2.58 -9.98
CA ALA A 24 -6.81 1.72 -8.80
C ALA A 24 -6.02 2.22 -7.60
N LEU A 25 -4.75 2.57 -7.80
CA LEU A 25 -3.90 3.11 -6.73
C LEU A 25 -4.40 4.47 -6.23
N ARG A 26 -4.80 5.38 -7.11
CA ARG A 26 -5.37 6.67 -6.71
C ARG A 26 -6.61 6.50 -5.85
N TRP A 27 -7.49 5.57 -6.22
CA TRP A 27 -8.68 5.26 -5.45
C TRP A 27 -8.33 4.64 -4.09
N HIS A 28 -7.44 3.64 -4.04
CA HIS A 28 -7.02 3.07 -2.77
C HIS A 28 -6.33 4.07 -1.84
N LEU A 29 -5.60 5.05 -2.39
CA LEU A 29 -4.94 6.12 -1.63
C LEU A 29 -5.89 7.26 -1.22
N GLY A 30 -7.18 7.19 -1.59
CA GLY A 30 -8.16 8.25 -1.32
C GLY A 30 -7.93 9.53 -2.12
N LEU A 31 -7.16 9.47 -3.22
CA LEU A 31 -6.90 10.60 -4.12
C LEU A 31 -8.06 10.82 -5.10
N THR A 32 -8.92 9.81 -5.27
CA THR A 32 -10.17 9.86 -6.05
C THR A 32 -11.29 9.18 -5.27
N GLU A 33 -12.49 9.75 -5.29
CA GLU A 33 -13.63 9.25 -4.51
C GLU A 33 -14.30 8.03 -5.16
N GLU A 34 -14.42 8.02 -6.49
CA GLU A 34 -15.10 6.94 -7.23
C GLU A 34 -14.16 5.76 -7.50
N PRO A 35 -14.63 4.51 -7.32
CA PRO A 35 -13.86 3.33 -7.69
C PRO A 35 -13.71 3.24 -9.21
N PRO A 36 -12.55 2.79 -9.73
CA PRO A 36 -12.41 2.50 -11.14
C PRO A 36 -13.24 1.27 -11.55
N PRO A 37 -13.49 1.07 -12.86
CA PRO A 37 -14.24 -0.08 -13.34
C PRO A 37 -13.65 -1.41 -12.84
N GLY A 38 -14.53 -2.29 -12.33
CA GLY A 38 -14.14 -3.60 -11.78
C GLY A 38 -13.61 -3.57 -10.34
N HIS A 39 -13.61 -2.41 -9.66
CA HIS A 39 -13.31 -2.29 -8.24
C HIS A 39 -14.58 -1.93 -7.46
N GLY A 40 -14.65 -2.29 -6.17
CA GLY A 40 -15.79 -2.00 -5.29
C GLY A 40 -16.90 -3.06 -5.27
N GLU A 41 -16.68 -4.24 -5.86
CA GLU A 41 -17.69 -5.32 -5.93
C GLU A 41 -17.28 -6.57 -5.09
N GLU A 42 -16.05 -7.09 -5.23
CA GLU A 42 -15.55 -8.24 -4.45
C GLU A 42 -14.05 -8.09 -4.13
N GLU A 43 -13.16 -8.30 -5.11
CA GLU A 43 -11.73 -7.99 -4.99
C GLU A 43 -11.59 -6.45 -5.03
N HIS A 44 -10.84 -5.89 -4.07
CA HIS A 44 -10.79 -4.43 -3.85
C HIS A 44 -12.18 -3.83 -3.54
N ALA A 45 -12.90 -4.36 -2.54
CA ALA A 45 -14.23 -3.88 -2.16
C ALA A 45 -14.24 -2.44 -1.60
N TYR A 46 -13.11 -1.95 -1.06
CA TYR A 46 -12.97 -0.61 -0.50
C TYR A 46 -11.53 -0.08 -0.62
N PRO A 47 -11.31 1.26 -0.49
CA PRO A 47 -9.97 1.83 -0.44
C PRO A 47 -9.18 1.33 0.78
N LEU A 48 -7.96 0.82 0.58
CA LEU A 48 -7.16 0.19 1.65
C LEU A 48 -6.08 1.14 2.22
N LEU A 49 -5.75 2.20 1.49
CA LEU A 49 -4.63 3.11 1.81
C LEU A 49 -5.09 4.55 2.04
N THR A 50 -6.39 4.80 2.09
CA THR A 50 -6.96 6.13 2.33
C THR A 50 -6.57 6.59 3.73
N PRO A 51 -5.93 7.76 3.89
CA PRO A 51 -5.55 8.25 5.21
C PRO A 51 -6.77 8.46 6.12
N ASP A 52 -6.80 7.82 7.29
CA ASP A 52 -7.82 8.08 8.29
C ASP A 52 -7.57 9.43 8.98
N PRO A 53 -8.49 10.42 8.91
CA PRO A 53 -8.36 11.68 9.65
C PRO A 53 -8.35 11.51 11.18
N HIS A 54 -8.73 10.33 11.67
CA HIS A 54 -8.74 9.95 13.09
C HIS A 54 -7.65 8.93 13.45
N SER A 55 -6.68 8.71 12.56
CA SER A 55 -5.55 7.81 12.79
C SER A 55 -4.86 8.07 14.13
N ARG A 56 -4.51 6.98 14.81
CA ARG A 56 -3.78 7.00 16.09
C ARG A 56 -2.28 7.08 15.93
N LEU A 57 -1.76 6.99 14.70
CA LEU A 57 -0.33 7.12 14.47
C LEU A 57 0.16 8.52 14.84
N PRO A 58 1.32 8.65 15.49
CA PRO A 58 1.97 9.95 15.65
C PRO A 58 2.21 10.59 14.28
N GLY A 59 1.65 11.77 14.05
CA GLY A 59 1.70 12.46 12.75
C GLY A 59 0.61 12.03 11.76
N GLY A 60 -0.27 11.11 12.14
CA GLY A 60 -1.39 10.61 11.35
C GLY A 60 -1.00 9.69 10.19
N ASP A 61 -2.02 9.30 9.44
CA ASP A 61 -1.88 8.58 8.19
C ASP A 61 -1.46 9.52 7.06
N PHE A 62 -0.85 8.95 6.03
CA PHE A 62 -0.41 9.70 4.86
C PHE A 62 -0.41 8.84 3.61
N ALA A 63 -0.75 9.44 2.47
CA ALA A 63 -0.74 8.78 1.16
C ALA A 63 -0.27 9.76 0.07
N SER A 64 0.55 9.27 -0.86
CA SER A 64 1.02 10.04 -2.00
C SER A 64 1.37 9.13 -3.17
N LEU A 65 0.98 9.55 -4.37
CA LEU A 65 1.39 8.97 -5.64
C LEU A 65 1.77 10.11 -6.60
N ARG A 66 3.03 10.19 -7.01
CA ARG A 66 3.52 11.29 -7.87
C ARG A 66 4.51 10.78 -8.89
N LEU A 67 4.44 11.32 -10.11
CA LEU A 67 5.46 11.08 -11.13
C LEU A 67 6.73 11.85 -10.77
N GLN A 68 7.88 11.17 -10.84
CA GLN A 68 9.23 11.64 -10.57
C GLN A 68 10.16 11.13 -11.69
N ASP A 69 11.44 11.50 -11.65
CA ASP A 69 12.41 11.13 -12.68
C ASP A 69 12.60 9.59 -12.78
N GLU A 70 12.50 8.89 -11.65
CA GLU A 70 12.63 7.44 -11.54
C GLU A 70 11.34 6.66 -11.86
N GLY A 71 10.20 7.34 -12.05
CA GLY A 71 8.89 6.75 -12.28
C GLY A 71 7.82 7.26 -11.30
N TRP A 72 6.78 6.48 -11.04
CA TRP A 72 5.74 6.87 -10.09
C TRP A 72 6.18 6.53 -8.67
N GLY A 73 6.53 7.55 -7.89
CA GLY A 73 6.83 7.41 -6.47
C GLY A 73 5.55 7.23 -5.67
N LEU A 74 5.43 6.06 -5.05
CA LEU A 74 4.34 5.71 -4.14
C LEU A 74 4.86 5.69 -2.70
N TYR A 75 4.13 6.37 -1.82
CA TYR A 75 4.34 6.29 -0.38
C TYR A 75 2.99 6.31 0.33
N SER A 76 2.76 5.34 1.20
CA SER A 76 1.65 5.39 2.15
C SER A 76 2.09 4.92 3.53
N ARG A 77 1.39 5.43 4.54
CA ARG A 77 1.52 5.07 5.94
C ARG A 77 0.11 5.07 6.53
N ASN A 78 -0.32 3.91 7.00
CA ASN A 78 -1.69 3.69 7.44
C ASN A 78 -1.72 2.98 8.79
N TYR A 79 -2.72 3.33 9.59
CA TYR A 79 -3.07 2.61 10.82
C TYR A 79 -4.09 1.52 10.47
N TRP A 80 -3.68 0.26 10.53
CA TRP A 80 -4.52 -0.89 10.19
C TRP A 80 -4.86 -1.72 11.42
N MET A 81 -6.04 -2.32 11.43
CA MET A 81 -6.42 -3.39 12.34
C MET A 81 -6.00 -4.76 11.80
N ASP A 82 -6.14 -5.81 12.61
CA ASP A 82 -5.74 -7.17 12.25
C ASP A 82 -6.54 -7.79 11.10
N ASP A 83 -7.80 -7.39 10.93
CA ASP A 83 -8.63 -7.75 9.78
C ASP A 83 -8.16 -7.08 8.49
N GLU A 84 -7.83 -5.78 8.54
CA GLU A 84 -7.27 -5.01 7.41
C GLU A 84 -5.89 -5.54 7.01
N LEU A 85 -5.08 -6.04 7.95
CA LEU A 85 -3.79 -6.67 7.64
C LEU A 85 -3.96 -7.91 6.74
N GLY A 86 -5.12 -8.57 6.76
CA GLY A 86 -5.46 -9.63 5.82
C GLY A 86 -5.48 -9.17 4.36
N GLU A 87 -5.74 -7.89 4.11
CA GLU A 87 -5.78 -7.26 2.78
C GLU A 87 -4.40 -6.77 2.30
N LEU A 88 -3.33 -7.00 3.06
CA LEU A 88 -1.96 -6.66 2.67
C LEU A 88 -1.61 -7.29 1.31
N VAL A 89 -2.02 -8.55 1.10
CA VAL A 89 -1.78 -9.27 -0.15
C VAL A 89 -2.43 -8.58 -1.34
N THR A 90 -3.67 -8.09 -1.18
CA THR A 90 -4.42 -7.35 -2.21
C THR A 90 -3.63 -6.15 -2.74
N VAL A 91 -2.99 -5.38 -1.86
CA VAL A 91 -2.16 -4.23 -2.25
C VAL A 91 -0.84 -4.69 -2.88
N LEU A 92 -0.20 -5.74 -2.33
CA LEU A 92 1.06 -6.24 -2.83
C LEU A 92 0.95 -6.84 -4.24
N ASP A 93 -0.14 -7.57 -4.53
CA ASP A 93 -0.45 -8.11 -5.84
C ASP A 93 -0.70 -7.00 -6.87
N LEU A 94 -1.34 -5.91 -6.46
CA LEU A 94 -1.52 -4.73 -7.30
C LEU A 94 -0.18 -4.02 -7.62
N LEU A 95 0.76 -3.97 -6.67
CA LEU A 95 2.01 -3.23 -6.82
C LEU A 95 3.11 -4.03 -7.53
N ALA A 96 3.34 -5.27 -7.11
CA ALA A 96 4.56 -6.01 -7.43
C ALA A 96 4.86 -6.13 -8.94
N PRO A 97 3.87 -6.39 -9.82
CA PRO A 97 4.13 -6.48 -11.26
C PRO A 97 4.59 -5.15 -11.89
N HIS A 98 4.39 -4.03 -11.22
CA HIS A 98 4.59 -2.68 -11.73
C HIS A 98 5.76 -1.93 -11.09
N VAL A 99 6.40 -2.52 -10.08
CA VAL A 99 7.59 -1.95 -9.43
C VAL A 99 8.74 -1.83 -10.44
N ALA A 100 9.47 -0.70 -10.38
CA ALA A 100 10.51 -0.34 -11.33
C ALA A 100 11.77 -1.20 -11.23
N GLY A 101 12.06 -1.74 -10.04
CA GLY A 101 13.18 -2.64 -9.81
C GLY A 101 13.20 -3.18 -8.37
N PRO A 102 14.12 -4.12 -8.06
CA PRO A 102 14.21 -4.68 -6.72
C PRO A 102 14.40 -3.61 -5.65
N CYS A 103 13.55 -3.59 -4.63
CA CYS A 103 13.60 -2.58 -3.57
C CYS A 103 12.97 -3.08 -2.27
N LEU A 104 13.26 -2.36 -1.18
CA LEU A 104 12.46 -2.45 0.04
C LEU A 104 11.08 -1.86 -0.27
N GLY A 105 10.04 -2.69 -0.20
CA GLY A 105 8.67 -2.29 -0.55
C GLY A 105 7.93 -1.62 0.59
N GLY A 106 8.41 -1.81 1.83
CA GLY A 106 7.76 -1.29 3.02
C GLY A 106 7.95 -2.17 4.24
N HIS A 107 7.07 -1.95 5.22
CA HIS A 107 7.00 -2.76 6.43
C HIS A 107 5.63 -2.67 7.09
N PHE A 108 5.35 -3.61 7.99
CA PHE A 108 4.29 -3.47 8.98
C PHE A 108 4.83 -3.75 10.39
N ARG A 109 4.25 -3.11 11.39
CA ARG A 109 4.67 -3.24 12.79
C ARG A 109 3.47 -3.13 13.71
N GLU A 110 3.30 -4.10 14.59
CA GLU A 110 2.28 -4.03 15.65
C GLU A 110 2.61 -2.90 16.64
N GLU A 111 1.59 -2.23 17.19
CA GLU A 111 1.73 -1.04 18.06
C GLU A 111 2.74 -1.21 19.21
N TYR A 112 2.84 -2.40 19.81
CA TYR A 112 3.71 -2.70 20.94
C TYR A 112 5.00 -3.43 20.53
N ASP A 113 5.16 -3.79 19.26
CA ASP A 113 6.38 -4.43 18.77
C ASP A 113 7.51 -3.43 18.52
N ILE A 114 8.73 -3.87 18.81
CA ILE A 114 9.95 -3.07 18.63
C ILE A 114 10.47 -3.19 17.20
N GLU A 115 10.35 -4.38 16.59
CA GLU A 115 10.92 -4.69 15.29
C GLU A 115 9.83 -4.78 14.21
N PRO A 116 9.92 -4.01 13.12
CA PRO A 116 8.99 -4.10 12.00
C PRO A 116 9.27 -5.36 11.14
N THR A 117 8.20 -5.93 10.58
CA THR A 117 8.31 -6.94 9.53
C THR A 117 8.40 -6.26 8.17
N HIS A 118 9.52 -6.45 7.48
CA HIS A 118 9.76 -5.85 6.17
C HIS A 118 9.33 -6.76 5.03
N PHE A 119 8.84 -6.17 3.96
CA PHE A 119 8.63 -6.85 2.68
C PHE A 119 9.43 -6.15 1.57
N THR A 120 9.89 -6.93 0.60
CA THR A 120 10.64 -6.44 -0.56
C THR A 120 9.93 -6.80 -1.85
N PHE A 121 10.13 -6.00 -2.88
CA PHE A 121 9.71 -6.33 -4.24
C PHE A 121 10.91 -6.81 -5.05
N ARG A 122 10.71 -7.85 -5.84
CA ARG A 122 11.73 -8.39 -6.73
C ARG A 122 11.10 -9.21 -7.85
N ASP A 123 11.56 -8.96 -9.08
CA ASP A 123 11.21 -9.77 -10.26
C ASP A 123 9.69 -9.91 -10.48
N GLY A 124 8.93 -8.85 -10.23
CA GLY A 124 7.46 -8.82 -10.38
C GLY A 124 6.69 -9.49 -9.24
N ALA A 125 7.39 -9.98 -8.21
CA ALA A 125 6.84 -10.61 -7.03
C ALA A 125 7.28 -9.85 -5.75
N TYR A 126 6.82 -10.33 -4.61
CA TYR A 126 7.21 -9.81 -3.31
C TYR A 126 7.67 -10.92 -2.36
N GLY A 127 8.55 -10.56 -1.43
CA GLY A 127 8.97 -11.46 -0.37
C GLY A 127 9.91 -10.81 0.65
N PRO A 128 10.10 -11.44 1.82
CA PRO A 128 9.15 -12.37 2.41
C PRO A 128 7.94 -11.60 2.98
N LEU A 129 6.76 -12.20 2.82
CA LEU A 129 5.62 -12.00 3.72
C LEU A 129 5.76 -13.02 4.84
N LYS A 130 6.52 -12.67 5.89
CA LYS A 130 6.58 -13.44 7.13
C LYS A 130 7.48 -12.74 8.15
N PRO A 131 7.32 -13.04 9.44
CA PRO A 131 8.41 -13.67 10.17
C PRO A 131 8.55 -15.14 9.77
#